data_AF-A0A0L6Z936-F1
#
_entry.id   AF-A0A0L6Z936-F1
#
_cell.length_a   1.000
_cell.length_b   1.000
_cell.length_c   1.000
_cell.angle_alpha   90.00
_cell.angle_beta   90.00
_cell.angle_gamma   90.00
#
_symmetry.space_group_name_H-M   'P 1'
#
loop_
_entity.id
_entity.type
_entity.pdbx_description
1 polymer ?
#
loop_
_entity_poly.entity_id
_entity_poly.type
_entity_poly.pdbx_seq_one_letter_code
_entity_poly.pdbx_strand_id
1 'polypeptide(L)'
;MHISICIKEILEFLQITPGQIGLDATLGYGGHTLEMLKCLDSKGRLYAIDVDPLELPRTKDRLERLGYGSEILEIKQVKKSFQHFFREGVYSEIALEPIRPSAEECHVNSRARSAKLRWAIKA
;
A
#
# COMPACT_ATOMS: atom_id res chain seq x y z
N MET A 1 20.47 -0.37 3.14
CA MET A 1 19.62 0.30 4.14
C MET A 1 18.66 1.21 3.39
N HIS A 2 17.34 0.98 3.44
CA HIS A 2 16.35 1.84 2.80
C HIS A 2 16.02 3.01 3.75
N ILE A 3 16.05 4.23 3.24
CA ILE A 3 15.73 5.44 4.02
C ILE A 3 14.51 6.09 3.36
N SER A 4 13.42 6.24 4.10
CA SER A 4 12.22 6.92 3.60
C SER A 4 12.48 8.40 3.36
N ILE A 5 11.95 8.93 2.26
CA ILE A 5 12.03 10.34 1.91
C ILE A 5 10.84 11.14 2.48
N CYS A 6 11.01 12.44 2.66
CA CYS A 6 9.93 13.39 2.99
C CYS A 6 9.12 13.05 4.26
N ILE A 7 9.72 12.37 5.24
CA ILE A 7 9.00 11.90 6.44
C ILE A 7 8.40 13.07 7.22
N LYS A 8 9.15 14.16 7.44
CA LYS A 8 8.68 15.29 8.23
C LYS A 8 7.51 15.99 7.55
N GLU A 9 7.66 16.26 6.26
CA GLU A 9 6.66 16.93 5.43
C GLU A 9 5.37 16.11 5.35
N ILE A 10 5.46 14.78 5.22
CA ILE A 10 4.31 13.88 5.21
C ILE A 10 3.58 13.92 6.57
N LEU A 11 4.31 13.83 7.68
CA LEU A 11 3.69 13.83 9.01
C LEU A 11 3.07 15.20 9.36
N GLU A 12 3.72 16.29 8.97
CA GLU A 12 3.20 17.65 9.12
C GLU A 12 1.92 17.87 8.30
N PHE A 13 1.85 17.31 7.10
CA PHE A 13 0.67 17.40 6.25
C PHE A 13 -0.48 16.52 6.75
N LEU A 14 -0.20 15.26 7.12
CA LEU A 14 -1.23 14.32 7.52
C LEU A 14 -1.79 14.58 8.92
N GLN A 15 -0.99 15.18 9.81
CA GLN A 15 -1.37 15.48 11.20
C GLN A 15 -2.03 14.30 11.90
N ILE A 16 -1.37 13.13 11.81
CA ILE A 16 -1.91 11.87 12.31
C ILE A 16 -2.08 11.95 13.82
N THR A 17 -3.27 11.59 14.30
CA THR A 17 -3.63 11.57 15.72
C THR A 17 -4.07 10.18 16.18
N PRO A 18 -3.85 9.82 17.44
CA PRO A 18 -4.30 8.54 17.98
C PRO A 18 -5.80 8.30 17.80
N GLY A 19 -6.16 7.11 17.32
CA GLY A 19 -7.55 6.69 17.06
C GLY A 19 -7.98 6.81 15.59
N GLN A 20 -7.20 7.46 14.74
CA GLN A 20 -7.52 7.61 13.32
C GLN A 20 -7.38 6.31 12.53
N ILE A 21 -8.05 6.28 11.37
CA ILE A 21 -7.93 5.20 10.38
C ILE A 21 -7.25 5.75 9.13
N GLY A 22 -6.18 5.10 8.68
CA GLY A 22 -5.37 5.53 7.53
C GLY A 22 -5.15 4.44 6.49
N LEU A 23 -4.60 4.84 5.34
CA LEU A 23 -4.16 3.95 4.27
C LEU A 23 -2.78 4.38 3.74
N ASP A 24 -1.81 3.47 3.78
CA ASP A 24 -0.59 3.54 2.97
C ASP A 24 -0.79 2.74 1.68
N ALA A 25 -0.90 3.44 0.55
CA ALA A 25 -1.15 2.82 -0.75
C ALA A 25 0.10 2.22 -1.41
N THR A 26 1.28 2.42 -0.82
CA THR A 26 2.59 2.06 -1.39
C THR A 26 3.54 1.62 -0.28
N LEU A 27 3.14 0.59 0.48
CA LEU A 27 3.84 0.16 1.69
C LEU A 27 5.36 0.03 1.49
N GLY A 28 5.80 -0.56 0.38
CA GLY A 28 7.20 -0.79 0.07
C GLY A 28 7.96 -1.46 1.22
N TYR A 29 9.05 -0.82 1.66
CA TYR A 29 9.84 -1.23 2.82
C TYR A 29 9.27 -0.72 4.15
N GLY A 30 8.01 -0.29 4.23
CA GLY A 30 7.28 0.04 5.46
C GLY A 30 7.86 1.17 6.31
N GLY A 31 8.77 1.99 5.79
CA GLY A 31 9.42 3.04 6.57
C GLY A 31 8.47 4.22 6.85
N HIS A 32 7.66 4.65 5.88
CA HIS A 32 6.60 5.64 6.12
C HIS A 32 5.53 5.09 7.05
N THR A 33 5.02 3.89 6.76
CA THR A 33 4.09 3.15 7.61
C THR A 33 4.56 3.09 9.07
N LEU A 34 5.84 2.79 9.32
CA LEU A 34 6.38 2.74 10.68
C LEU A 34 6.26 4.08 11.42
N GLU A 35 6.59 5.20 10.77
CA GLU A 35 6.46 6.52 11.41
C GLU A 35 4.99 6.89 11.64
N MET A 36 4.10 6.56 10.69
CA MET A 36 2.65 6.76 10.85
C MET A 36 2.08 5.94 12.03
N LEU A 37 2.53 4.70 12.20
CA LEU A 37 2.12 3.83 13.31
C LEU A 37 2.56 4.37 14.68
N LYS A 38 3.73 4.99 14.77
CA LYS A 38 4.17 5.66 16.02
C LYS A 38 3.23 6.80 16.39
N CYS A 39 2.76 7.59 15.43
CA CYS A 39 1.81 8.68 15.66
C CYS A 39 0.44 8.20 16.13
N LEU A 40 0.01 7.01 15.72
CA LEU A 40 -1.25 6.40 16.16
C LEU A 40 -1.22 5.98 17.64
N ASP A 41 -0.04 5.82 18.26
CA ASP A 41 0.12 5.48 19.69
C ASP A 41 -0.75 4.28 20.11
N SER A 42 -0.69 3.19 19.33
CA SER A 42 -1.48 1.97 19.54
C SER A 42 -3.02 2.15 19.49
N LYS A 43 -3.51 3.31 19.04
CA LYS A 43 -4.94 3.63 18.91
C LYS A 43 -5.27 3.93 17.45
N GLY A 44 -6.30 3.29 16.94
CA GLY A 44 -6.72 3.45 15.55
C GLY A 44 -6.23 2.29 14.68
N ARG A 45 -6.17 2.52 13.36
CA ARG A 45 -5.88 1.45 12.41
C ARG A 45 -5.23 1.97 11.14
N LEU A 46 -4.20 1.29 10.66
CA LEU A 46 -3.58 1.58 9.38
C LEU A 46 -3.78 0.38 8.45
N TYR A 47 -4.30 0.63 7.27
CA TYR A 47 -4.26 -0.32 6.18
C TYR A 47 -3.04 -0.02 5.32
N ALA A 48 -2.37 -1.05 4.83
CA ALA A 48 -1.25 -0.88 3.92
C ALA A 48 -1.36 -1.85 2.75
N ILE A 49 -1.12 -1.35 1.54
CA ILE A 49 -1.14 -2.17 0.32
C ILE A 49 0.12 -2.00 -0.49
N ASP A 50 0.53 -3.07 -1.15
CA ASP A 50 1.58 -3.03 -2.17
C ASP A 50 1.34 -4.03 -3.30
N VAL A 51 1.92 -3.74 -4.45
CA VAL A 51 1.93 -4.64 -5.60
C VAL A 51 2.99 -5.73 -5.50
N ASP A 52 4.08 -5.50 -4.75
CA ASP A 52 5.24 -6.38 -4.67
C ASP A 52 4.93 -7.67 -3.89
N PRO A 53 4.93 -8.86 -4.53
CA PRO A 53 4.67 -10.13 -3.84
C PRO A 53 5.86 -10.64 -3.01
N LEU A 54 7.07 -10.15 -3.25
CA LEU A 54 8.31 -10.66 -2.66
C LEU A 54 8.73 -9.88 -1.42
N GLU A 55 8.66 -8.55 -1.48
CA GLU A 55 9.06 -7.69 -0.35
C GLU A 55 7.96 -7.56 0.71
N LEU A 56 6.69 -7.66 0.31
CA LEU A 56 5.56 -7.48 1.23
C LEU A 56 5.58 -8.47 2.43
N PRO A 57 5.84 -9.78 2.26
CA PRO A 57 5.97 -10.69 3.40
C PRO A 57 7.10 -10.29 4.36
N ARG A 58 8.25 -9.84 3.83
CA ARG A 58 9.41 -9.42 4.65
C ARG A 58 9.13 -8.16 5.44
N THR A 59 8.47 -7.18 4.80
CA THR A 59 8.04 -5.95 5.47
C THR A 59 7.02 -6.25 6.55
N LYS A 60 6.06 -7.14 6.28
CA LYS A 60 5.07 -7.59 7.25
C LYS A 60 5.72 -8.21 8.48
N ASP A 61 6.56 -9.23 8.29
CA ASP A 61 7.25 -9.92 9.40
C ASP A 61 8.07 -8.95 10.26
N ARG A 62 8.71 -7.96 9.63
CA ARG A 62 9.50 -6.95 10.34
C ARG A 62 8.62 -6.01 11.17
N LEU A 63 7.50 -5.54 10.64
CA LEU A 63 6.58 -4.66 11.38
C LEU A 63 5.89 -5.41 12.53
N GLU A 64 5.52 -6.67 12.33
CA GLU A 64 4.98 -7.53 13.40
C GLU A 64 6.00 -7.73 14.53
N ARG A 65 7.28 -7.99 14.21
CA ARG A 65 8.36 -8.10 15.23
C ARG A 65 8.61 -6.81 16.00
N LEU A 66 8.20 -5.66 15.46
CA LEU A 66 8.26 -4.37 16.14
C LEU A 66 7.03 -4.10 17.02
N GLY A 67 6.07 -5.03 17.07
CA GLY A 67 4.86 -4.94 17.90
C GLY A 67 3.63 -4.40 17.18
N TYR A 68 3.66 -4.25 15.85
CA TYR A 68 2.51 -3.80 15.07
C TYR A 68 1.80 -5.00 14.44
N GLY A 69 0.89 -5.61 15.18
CA GLY A 69 0.09 -6.74 14.74
C GLY A 69 -1.18 -6.34 13.99
N SER A 70 -2.02 -7.34 13.72
CA SER A 70 -3.26 -7.18 12.94
C SER A 70 -4.33 -6.27 13.57
N GLU A 71 -4.20 -6.00 14.86
CA GLU A 71 -5.06 -5.09 15.63
C GLU A 71 -4.88 -3.63 15.17
N ILE A 72 -3.66 -3.23 14.80
CA ILE A 72 -3.36 -1.86 14.39
C ILE A 72 -2.96 -1.76 12.91
N LEU A 73 -2.36 -2.79 12.33
CA LEU A 73 -1.87 -2.77 10.95
C LEU A 73 -2.40 -3.96 10.14
N GLU A 74 -3.11 -3.67 9.06
CA GLU A 74 -3.54 -4.68 8.10
C GLU A 74 -2.85 -4.50 6.75
N ILE A 75 -1.99 -5.44 6.40
CA ILE A 75 -1.24 -5.43 5.15
C ILE A 75 -1.87 -6.37 4.12
N LYS A 76 -2.22 -5.86 2.95
CA LYS A 76 -2.75 -6.68 1.84
C LYS A 76 -1.97 -6.43 0.55
N GLN A 77 -1.67 -7.50 -0.17
CA GLN A 77 -1.22 -7.35 -1.56
C GLN A 77 -2.37 -6.77 -2.40
N VAL A 78 -2.10 -5.78 -3.27
CA VAL A 78 -3.11 -5.12 -4.11
C VAL A 78 -3.96 -6.14 -4.88
N LYS A 79 -3.33 -7.15 -5.51
CA LYS A 79 -4.04 -8.22 -6.23
C LYS A 79 -5.04 -8.96 -5.31
N LYS A 80 -4.62 -9.29 -4.09
CA LYS A 80 -5.48 -9.99 -3.11
C LYS A 80 -6.61 -9.10 -2.61
N SER A 81 -6.39 -7.78 -2.48
CA SER A 81 -7.42 -6.81 -2.11
C SER A 81 -8.54 -6.77 -3.16
N PHE A 82 -8.18 -6.67 -4.45
CA PHE A 82 -9.16 -6.66 -5.55
C PHE A 82 -9.96 -7.98 -5.58
N GLN A 83 -9.28 -9.12 -5.46
CA GLN A 83 -9.92 -10.44 -5.42
C GLN A 83 -10.83 -10.63 -4.20
N HIS A 84 -10.49 -10.05 -3.05
CA HIS A 84 -11.35 -10.08 -1.88
C HIS A 84 -12.65 -9.32 -2.14
N PHE A 85 -12.56 -8.05 -2.54
CA PHE A 85 -13.75 -7.23 -2.78
C PHE A 85 -14.61 -7.68 -3.96
N PHE A 86 -14.01 -8.32 -4.97
CA PHE A 86 -14.77 -9.01 -6.01
C PHE A 86 -15.59 -10.18 -5.45
N ARG A 87 -14.99 -11.03 -4.59
CA ARG A 87 -15.70 -12.15 -3.97
C ARG A 87 -16.80 -11.72 -2.98
N GLU A 88 -16.59 -10.59 -2.29
CA GLU A 88 -17.61 -9.98 -1.43
C GLU A 88 -18.75 -9.32 -2.22
N GLY A 89 -18.69 -9.31 -3.55
CA GLY A 89 -19.71 -8.67 -4.40
C GLY A 89 -19.64 -7.14 -4.39
N VAL A 90 -18.59 -6.54 -3.83
CA VAL A 90 -18.36 -5.08 -3.87
C VAL A 90 -17.96 -4.64 -5.27
N TYR A 91 -17.19 -5.46 -5.98
CA TYR A 91 -16.83 -5.25 -7.37
C TYR A 91 -17.51 -6.27 -8.27
N SER A 92 -18.12 -5.80 -9.37
CA SER A 92 -18.69 -6.63 -10.43
C SER A 92 -17.63 -7.11 -11.42
N GLU A 93 -16.52 -6.37 -11.57
CA GLU A 93 -15.37 -6.73 -12.40
C GLU A 93 -14.06 -6.19 -11.82
N ILE A 94 -12.95 -6.89 -12.07
CA ILE A 94 -11.60 -6.49 -11.63
C ILE A 94 -10.54 -6.81 -12.68
N ALA A 95 -9.48 -6.00 -12.72
CA ALA A 95 -8.27 -6.31 -13.48
C ALA A 95 -7.50 -7.49 -12.83
N LEU A 96 -7.37 -8.60 -13.55
CA LEU A 96 -6.59 -9.76 -13.10
C LEU A 96 -5.08 -9.43 -13.03
N GLU A 97 -4.57 -8.79 -14.07
CA GLU A 97 -3.20 -8.31 -14.20
C GLU A 97 -3.16 -6.81 -14.49
N PRO A 98 -2.09 -6.09 -14.10
CA PRO A 98 -2.00 -4.66 -14.36
C PRO A 98 -1.79 -4.41 -15.85
N ILE A 99 -2.47 -3.40 -16.39
CA ILE A 99 -2.20 -2.88 -17.72
C ILE A 99 -0.82 -2.20 -17.68
N ARG A 100 0.00 -2.50 -18.67
CA ARG A 100 1.36 -1.98 -18.84
C ARG A 100 1.48 -1.31 -20.20
N PRO A 101 2.30 -0.25 -20.33
CA PRO A 101 2.58 0.34 -21.62
C PRO A 101 3.23 -0.67 -22.56
N SER A 102 3.00 -0.49 -23.86
CA SER A 102 3.68 -1.27 -24.89
C SER A 102 5.17 -0.91 -24.97
N ALA A 103 5.96 -1.76 -25.61
CA ALA A 103 7.37 -1.48 -25.86
C ALA A 103 7.56 -0.22 -26.73
N GLU A 104 6.68 -0.02 -27.71
CA GLU A 104 6.66 1.17 -28.57
C GLU A 104 6.35 2.44 -27.78
N GLU A 105 5.34 2.42 -26.91
CA GLU A 105 5.01 3.55 -26.05
C GLU A 105 6.17 3.90 -25.10
N CYS A 106 6.83 2.89 -24.53
CA CYS A 106 8.02 3.08 -23.70
C CYS A 106 9.22 3.66 -24.48
N HIS A 107 9.30 3.42 -25.78
CA HIS A 107 10.35 3.97 -26.64
C HIS A 107 10.11 5.46 -26.91
N VAL A 108 8.86 5.83 -27.22
CA VAL A 108 8.45 7.23 -27.45
C VAL A 108 8.48 8.04 -26.14
N ASN A 109 8.04 7.44 -25.03
CA ASN A 109 7.99 8.06 -23.71
C ASN A 109 8.65 7.15 -22.67
N SER A 110 9.91 7.42 -22.36
CA SER A 110 10.67 6.67 -21.36
C SER A 110 10.04 6.70 -19.96
N ARG A 111 9.25 7.73 -19.63
CA ARG A 111 8.55 7.83 -18.34
C ARG A 111 7.37 6.86 -18.24
N ALA A 112 6.84 6.35 -19.34
CA ALA A 112 5.73 5.40 -19.32
C ALA A 112 6.12 4.06 -18.67
N ARG A 113 7.41 3.69 -18.70
CA ARG A 113 7.91 2.38 -18.26
C ARG A 113 7.50 1.98 -16.84
N SER A 114 7.34 2.94 -15.93
CA SER A 114 6.95 2.67 -14.54
C SER A 114 5.44 2.57 -14.34
N ALA A 115 4.63 2.97 -15.32
CA ALA A 115 3.17 2.97 -15.22
C ALA A 115 2.62 1.55 -15.15
N LYS A 116 1.74 1.33 -14.17
CA LYS A 116 1.00 0.08 -13.97
C LYS A 116 -0.40 0.45 -13.51
N LEU A 117 -1.41 0.13 -14.30
CA LEU A 117 -2.80 0.43 -13.97
C LEU A 117 -3.55 -0.84 -13.57
N ARG A 118 -4.22 -0.82 -12.42
CA ARG A 118 -5.24 -1.80 -12.04
C ARG A 118 -6.58 -1.07 -11.90
N TRP A 119 -7.66 -1.71 -12.30
CA TRP A 119 -9.00 -1.15 -12.26
C TRP A 119 -10.00 -2.16 -11.66
N ALA A 120 -11.09 -1.63 -11.13
CA ALA A 120 -12.24 -2.41 -10.66
C ALA A 120 -13.51 -1.63 -11.00
N ILE A 121 -14.59 -2.33 -11.32
CA ILE A 121 -15.92 -1.75 -11.53
C ILE A 121 -16.76 -2.10 -10.31
N LYS A 122 -17.39 -1.08 -9.71
CA LYS A 122 -18.29 -1.26 -8.56
C LYS A 122 -19.56 -1.98 -9.02
N ALA A 123 -20.02 -2.94 -8.22
CA ALA A 123 -21.29 -3.63 -8.46
C ALA A 123 -22.50 -2.70 -8.28
#